data_AF-A0A954A9E4-F1
#
_entry.id   AF-A0A954A9E4-F1
#
_cell.length_a   1.000
_cell.length_b   1.000
_cell.length_c   1.000
_cell.angle_alpha   90.00
_cell.angle_beta   90.00
_cell.angle_gamma   90.00
#
_symmetry.space_group_name_H-M   'P 1'
#
loop_
_entity.id
_entity.type
_entity.pdbx_description
1 polymer ?
#
loop_
_entity_poly.entity_id
_entity_poly.type
_entity_poly.pdbx_seq_one_letter_code
_entity_poly.pdbx_strand_id
1 'polypeptide(L)' 'MVCSAIAREGKTTVSINLAVALARKGFRVVLIDGDLRISQVHNLLRLTNHVGLSNLLDTRVHAHQIIEGVM' A
#
# COMPACT_ATOMS: atom_id res chain seq x y z
N MET A 1 -2.38 4.13 11.14
CA MET A 1 -3.47 3.80 10.19
C MET A 1 -4.00 5.12 9.63
N VAL A 2 -4.21 5.21 8.31
CA VAL A 2 -4.76 6.41 7.65
C VAL A 2 -6.16 6.08 7.16
N CYS A 3 -7.15 6.85 7.61
CA CYS A 3 -8.56 6.72 7.23
C CYS A 3 -9.18 8.10 7.03
N SER A 4 -10.40 8.14 6.51
CA SER A 4 -11.15 9.38 6.37
C SER A 4 -12.64 9.11 6.59
N ALA A 5 -13.42 10.15 6.86
CA ALA A 5 -14.83 10.04 7.23
C ALA A 5 -15.70 9.47 6.09
N ILE A 6 -15.37 9.81 4.84
CA ILE A 6 -16.09 9.39 3.64
C ILE A 6 -15.14 8.98 2.51
N ALA A 7 -15.67 8.40 1.42
CA ALA A 7 -14.86 8.05 0.25
C ALA A 7 -14.26 9.32 -0.43
N ARG A 8 -13.12 9.14 -1.11
CA ARG A 8 -12.48 10.15 -1.99
C ARG A 8 -11.91 11.41 -1.30
N GLU A 9 -11.63 11.38 0.00
CA GLU A 9 -10.95 12.48 0.72
C GLU A 9 -9.40 12.44 0.64
N GLY A 10 -8.83 11.73 -0.34
CA GLY A 10 -7.37 11.74 -0.56
C GLY A 10 -6.54 10.88 0.40
N LYS A 11 -7.15 10.05 1.26
CA LYS A 11 -6.44 9.13 2.18
C LYS A 11 -5.35 8.27 1.51
N THR A 12 -5.59 7.76 0.30
CA THR A 12 -4.57 7.01 -0.48
C THR A 12 -3.41 7.91 -0.91
N THR A 13 -3.70 9.10 -1.43
CA THR A 13 -2.67 10.07 -1.85
C THR A 13 -1.80 10.51 -0.66
N VAL A 14 -2.43 10.79 0.49
CA VAL A 14 -1.73 11.20 1.71
C VAL A 14 -0.85 10.07 2.24
N SER A 15 -1.36 8.84 2.31
CA SER A 15 -0.59 7.69 2.81
C SER A 15 0.62 7.35 1.93
N ILE A 16 0.48 7.40 0.59
CA ILE A 16 1.60 7.23 -0.35
C ILE A 16 2.67 8.29 -0.12
N ASN A 17 2.29 9.57 -0.16
CA ASN A 17 3.27 10.65 -0.05
C ASN A 17 3.94 10.70 1.33
N LEU A 18 3.21 10.35 2.40
CA LEU A 18 3.78 10.22 3.73
C LEU A 18 4.82 9.11 3.78
N ALA A 19 4.53 7.94 3.19
CA ALA A 19 5.48 6.83 3.12
C ALA A 19 6.75 7.22 2.36
N VAL A 20 6.61 7.89 1.20
CA VAL A 20 7.75 8.40 0.41
C VAL A 20 8.56 9.44 1.20
N ALA A 21 7.90 10.37 1.88
CA ALA A 21 8.58 11.39 2.67
C ALA A 21 9.40 10.78 3.82
N LEU A 22 8.86 9.78 4.51
CA LEU A 22 9.57 9.03 5.55
C LEU A 22 10.73 8.21 4.98
N ALA A 23 10.52 7.52 3.85
CA ALA A 23 11.58 6.77 3.18
C ALA A 23 12.74 7.68 2.76
N ARG A 24 12.45 8.86 2.19
CA ARG A 24 13.45 9.88 1.83
C ARG A 24 14.22 10.45 3.03
N LYS A 25 13.67 10.36 4.24
CA LYS A 25 14.36 10.71 5.49
C LYS A 25 15.23 9.59 6.03
N GLY A 26 15.33 8.45 5.33
CA GLY A 26 16.16 7.30 5.70
C GLY A 26 15.45 6.27 6.58
N PHE A 27 14.15 6.42 6.83
CA PHE A 27 13.40 5.41 7.56
C PHE A 27 13.12 4.20 6.66
N ARG A 28 13.20 2.99 7.22
CA ARG A 28 12.69 1.79 6.56
C ARG A 28 11.16 1.79 6.67
N VAL A 29 10.48 1.95 5.55
CA VAL A 29 9.02 2.11 5.48
C VAL A 29 8.43 1.03 4.59
N VAL A 30 7.30 0.47 5.02
CA VAL A 30 6.43 -0.37 4.20
C VAL A 30 5.05 0.27 4.19
N LEU A 31 4.53 0.56 3.00
CA LEU A 31 3.15 1.00 2.81
C LEU A 31 2.29 -0.24 2.50
N ILE A 32 1.24 -0.45 3.28
CA ILE A 32 0.31 -1.57 3.10
C ILE A 32 -1.04 -0.99 2.66
N ASP A 33 -1.55 -1.41 1.49
CA ASP A 33 -2.91 -1.10 1.07
C ASP A 33 -3.90 -2.00 1.81
N GLY A 34 -4.50 -1.45 2.87
CA GLY A 34 -5.51 -2.15 3.67
C GLY A 34 -6.93 -2.06 3.11
N ASP A 35 -7.18 -1.30 2.04
CA ASP A 35 -8.50 -1.20 1.42
C ASP A 35 -8.68 -2.33 0.39
N LEU A 36 -9.14 -3.49 0.87
CA LEU A 36 -9.38 -4.66 0.03
C LEU A 36 -10.64 -4.54 -0.85
N ARG A 37 -11.45 -3.49 -0.70
CA ARG A 37 -12.68 -3.29 -1.49
C ARG A 37 -12.43 -2.38 -2.68
N ILE A 38 -11.75 -1.25 -2.46
CA ILE A 38 -11.45 -0.24 -3.48
C ILE A 38 -9.96 0.09 -3.40
N SER A 39 -9.11 -0.92 -3.55
CA SER A 39 -7.66 -0.73 -3.60
C SER A 39 -7.28 0.21 -4.74
N GLN A 40 -6.41 1.17 -4.45
CA GLN A 40 -5.94 2.18 -5.41
C GLN A 40 -4.43 2.38 -5.39
N VAL A 41 -3.70 1.88 -4.37
CA VAL A 41 -2.27 2.12 -4.24
C VAL A 41 -1.49 1.61 -5.45
N HIS A 42 -1.80 0.39 -5.91
CA HIS A 42 -1.16 -0.21 -7.08
C HIS A 42 -1.31 0.65 -8.35
N ASN A 43 -2.47 1.26 -8.58
CA ASN A 43 -2.70 2.14 -9.73
C ASN A 43 -1.86 3.41 -9.65
N LEU A 44 -1.82 4.06 -8.48
CA LEU A 44 -1.07 5.31 -8.30
C LEU A 44 0.44 5.09 -8.38
N LEU A 45 0.93 3.93 -7.94
CA LEU A 45 2.34 3.56 -7.98
C LEU A 45 2.74 2.78 -9.24
N ARG A 46 1.79 2.48 -10.13
CA ARG A 46 1.99 1.68 -11.35
C ARG A 46 2.59 0.29 -11.08
N LEU A 47 2.10 -0.35 -10.04
CA LEU A 47 2.49 -1.71 -9.62
C LEU A 47 1.44 -2.72 -10.09
N THR A 48 1.82 -4.00 -10.08
CA THR A 48 0.86 -5.09 -10.29
C THR A 48 0.12 -5.42 -8.99
N ASN A 49 -1.10 -5.95 -9.10
CA ASN A 49 -1.91 -6.33 -7.93
C ASN A 49 -2.55 -7.72 -8.11
N HIS A 50 -1.85 -8.62 -8.81
CA HIS A 50 -2.31 -10.00 -9.01
C HIS A 50 -2.15 -10.86 -7.75
N VAL A 51 -1.15 -10.55 -6.94
CA VAL A 51 -0.87 -11.19 -5.66
C VAL A 51 -0.57 -10.10 -4.65
N GLY A 52 -1.32 -10.05 -3.55
CA GLY A 52 -1.19 -8.99 -2.56
C GLY A 52 -1.66 -9.39 -1.16
N LEU A 53 -2.09 -8.40 -0.38
CA LEU A 53 -2.45 -8.57 1.03
C LEU A 53 -3.55 -9.62 1.24
N SER A 54 -4.57 -9.65 0.37
CA SER A 54 -5.64 -10.65 0.47
C SER A 54 -5.13 -12.08 0.33
N ASN A 55 -4.16 -12.34 -0.57
CA ASN A 55 -3.56 -13.65 -0.76
C ASN A 55 -2.71 -14.08 0.45
N LEU A 56 -1.99 -13.12 1.05
CA LEU A 56 -1.22 -13.37 2.27
C LEU A 56 -2.12 -13.74 3.45
N LEU A 57 -3.24 -13.02 3.62
CA LEU A 57 -4.22 -13.29 4.68
C LEU A 57 -4.92 -14.64 4.50
N ASP A 58 -5.14 -15.07 3.25
CA ASP A 58 -5.67 -16.39 2.94
C ASP A 58 -4.59 -17.50 2.93
N THR A 59 -3.39 -17.22 3.46
CA THR A 59 -2.26 -18.15 3.59
C THR A 59 -1.78 -18.81 2.29
N ARG A 60 -2.11 -18.22 1.13
CA ARG A 60 -1.72 -18.74 -0.19
C ARG A 60 -0.28 -18.41 -0.56
N VAL A 61 0.29 -17.38 0.06
CA VAL A 61 1.63 -16.86 -0.23
C VAL A 61 2.30 -16.37 1.06
N HIS A 62 3.62 -16.23 1.03
CA HIS A 62 4.42 -15.64 2.11
C HIS A 62 4.67 -14.15 1.89
N ALA A 63 4.88 -13.40 2.98
CA ALA A 63 5.02 -11.94 2.95
C ALA A 63 6.12 -11.45 1.98
N HIS A 64 7.26 -12.14 1.92
CA HIS A 64 8.37 -11.76 1.03
C HIS A 64 8.02 -11.82 -0.46
N GLN A 65 6.94 -12.55 -0.84
CA GLN A 65 6.51 -12.71 -2.23
C GLN A 65 5.61 -11.56 -2.71
N ILE A 66 5.10 -10.73 -1.79
CA ILE A 66 4.15 -9.64 -2.11
C ILE A 66 4.72 -8.25 -1.80
N ILE A 67 5.98 -8.17 -1.37
CA ILE A 67 6.67 -6.90 -1.11
C ILE A 67 7.37 -6.49 -2.41
N GLU A 68 6.87 -5.42 -3.02
CA GLU A 68 7.52 -4.78 -4.16
C GLU A 68 8.31 -3.54 -3.70
N GLY A 69 9.56 -3.45 -4.14
CA GLY A 69 10.40 -2.27 -3.91
C GLY A 69 10.02 -1.13 -4.85
N VAL A 70 9.87 0.08 -4.30
CA VAL A 70 9.54 1.29 -5.06
C VAL A 70 10.65 2.31 -4.82
N MET A 71 11.18 2.91 -5.90
CA MET A 71 12.29 3.88 -5.89
C MET A 71 11.97 5.18 -5.14
#